data_AF-A0A7S2CAF4-F1
#
_entry.id   AF-A0A7S2CAF4-F1
#
_cell.length_a   1.000
_cell.length_b   1.000
_cell.length_c   1.000
_cell.angle_alpha   90.00
_cell.angle_beta   90.00
_cell.angle_gamma   90.00
#
_symmetry.space_group_name_H-M   'P 1'
#
loop_
_entity.id
_entity.type
_entity.pdbx_description
1 polymer ?
#
loop_
_entity_poly.entity_id
_entity_poly.type
_entity_poly.pdbx_seq_one_letter_code
_entity_poly.pdbx_strand_id
1 'polypeptide(L)'
;CTGVLEPVSPIAPQSSETPPQEASEEPTPATPTRVAADRLQGTDKPTVWSEFGEIAASTGAVNLGQGFPDWQPPEFVVEQAHAALREGVHQYTRPAGHPPLV
;
A
#
# COMPACT_ATOMS: atom_id res chain seq x y z
N CYS A 1 -30.87 4.60 -41.39
CA CYS A 1 -29.76 3.65 -41.20
C CYS A 1 -29.32 3.75 -39.75
N THR A 2 -29.85 2.88 -38.90
CA THR A 2 -29.73 2.94 -37.44
C THR A 2 -29.10 1.62 -37.02
N GLY A 3 -27.87 1.66 -36.50
CA GLY A 3 -27.11 0.48 -36.07
C GLY A 3 -27.54 0.06 -34.67
N VAL A 4 -28.08 -1.14 -34.55
CA VAL A 4 -28.48 -1.80 -33.31
C VAL A 4 -27.29 -2.58 -32.74
N LEU A 5 -27.15 -2.49 -31.41
CA LEU A 5 -26.16 -3.14 -30.56
C LEU A 5 -26.22 -4.68 -30.67
N GLU A 6 -25.08 -5.34 -30.80
CA GLU A 6 -24.98 -6.81 -30.70
C GLU A 6 -24.93 -7.28 -29.24
N PRO A 7 -25.59 -8.39 -28.87
CA PRO A 7 -25.62 -8.89 -27.51
C PRO A 7 -24.40 -9.73 -27.13
N VAL A 8 -23.85 -9.45 -25.94
CA VAL A 8 -22.77 -10.23 -25.29
C VAL A 8 -23.28 -11.64 -24.95
N SER A 9 -22.53 -12.67 -25.38
CA SER A 9 -22.85 -14.08 -25.09
C SER A 9 -22.64 -14.46 -23.62
N PRO A 10 -23.45 -15.37 -23.05
CA PRO A 10 -23.28 -15.84 -21.68
C PRO A 10 -22.21 -16.94 -21.56
N ILE A 11 -21.40 -16.87 -20.50
CA ILE A 11 -20.42 -17.90 -20.13
C ILE A 11 -21.16 -19.01 -19.36
N ALA A 12 -21.10 -20.25 -19.85
CA ALA A 12 -21.66 -21.43 -19.19
C ALA A 12 -20.76 -21.93 -18.04
N PRO A 13 -21.30 -22.50 -16.95
CA PRO A 13 -20.51 -23.09 -15.87
C PRO A 13 -20.09 -24.52 -16.25
N GLN A 14 -18.78 -24.82 -16.20
CA GLN A 14 -18.29 -26.20 -16.36
C GLN A 14 -18.20 -26.90 -15.00
N SER A 15 -19.07 -27.89 -14.81
CA SER A 15 -18.95 -28.90 -13.77
C SER A 15 -18.05 -30.03 -14.26
N SER A 16 -16.94 -30.28 -13.59
CA SER A 16 -16.19 -31.52 -13.70
C SER A 16 -15.81 -32.00 -12.30
N GLU A 17 -16.52 -33.02 -11.83
CA GLU A 17 -16.18 -33.78 -10.63
C GLU A 17 -14.78 -34.40 -10.78
N THR A 18 -13.93 -34.20 -9.76
CA THR A 18 -12.62 -34.85 -9.65
C THR A 18 -12.72 -35.99 -8.64
N PRO A 19 -12.18 -37.21 -8.90
CA PRO A 19 -12.23 -38.33 -7.96
C PRO A 19 -11.43 -38.04 -6.67
N PRO A 20 -11.69 -38.74 -5.55
CA PRO A 20 -11.00 -38.49 -4.29
C PRO A 20 -9.53 -38.88 -4.41
N GLN A 21 -8.62 -37.91 -4.38
CA GLN A 21 -7.20 -38.18 -4.23
C GLN A 21 -6.87 -38.40 -2.75
N GLU A 22 -6.39 -39.61 -2.49
CA GLU A 22 -5.85 -40.13 -1.23
C GLU A 22 -4.81 -39.15 -0.65
N ALA A 23 -5.09 -38.62 0.54
CA ALA A 23 -4.23 -37.69 1.25
C ALA A 23 -2.95 -38.40 1.70
N SER A 24 -1.92 -38.34 0.84
CA SER A 24 -0.55 -38.61 1.25
C SER A 24 -0.06 -37.38 2.01
N GLU A 25 0.16 -37.56 3.31
CA GLU A 25 0.69 -36.56 4.22
C GLU A 25 2.15 -36.26 3.83
N GLU A 26 2.36 -35.29 2.93
CA GLU A 26 3.69 -34.81 2.57
C GLU A 26 4.31 -34.08 3.78
N PRO A 27 5.59 -34.36 4.11
CA PRO A 27 6.25 -33.68 5.21
C PRO A 27 6.32 -32.18 4.90
N THR A 28 5.67 -31.37 5.74
CA THR A 28 5.69 -29.90 5.63
C THR A 28 7.13 -29.42 5.50
N PRO A 29 7.52 -28.71 4.42
CA PRO A 29 8.89 -28.25 4.29
C PRO A 29 9.18 -27.30 5.45
N ALA A 30 10.26 -27.59 6.18
CA ALA A 30 10.74 -26.74 7.26
C ALA A 30 10.89 -25.31 6.72
N THR A 31 10.26 -24.35 7.41
CA THR A 31 10.30 -22.95 6.99
C THR A 31 11.76 -22.49 7.02
N PRO A 32 12.33 -21.99 5.89
CA PRO A 32 13.71 -21.55 5.89
C PRO A 32 13.87 -20.35 6.81
N THR A 33 14.85 -20.40 7.70
CA THR A 33 15.24 -19.26 8.55
C THR A 33 15.72 -18.13 7.64
N ARG A 34 14.98 -17.00 7.63
CA ARG A 34 15.40 -15.81 6.88
C ARG A 34 16.43 -15.03 7.69
N VAL A 35 17.62 -14.86 7.13
CA VAL A 35 18.66 -13.99 7.67
C VAL A 35 18.52 -12.61 7.04
N ALA A 36 18.72 -11.55 7.84
CA ALA A 36 18.73 -10.19 7.33
C ALA A 36 19.91 -9.96 6.36
N ALA A 37 19.70 -9.12 5.35
CA ALA A 37 20.77 -8.78 4.42
C ALA A 37 21.87 -7.96 5.11
N ASP A 38 23.14 -8.18 4.76
CA ASP A 38 24.29 -7.52 5.40
C ASP A 38 24.24 -5.99 5.34
N ARG A 39 23.63 -5.41 4.30
CA ARG A 39 23.41 -3.96 4.16
C ARG A 39 22.56 -3.35 5.27
N LEU A 40 21.85 -4.16 6.05
CA LEU A 40 21.01 -3.71 7.17
C LEU A 40 21.77 -3.71 8.50
N GLN A 41 22.98 -4.26 8.55
CA GLN A 41 23.79 -4.29 9.78
C GLN A 41 24.01 -2.85 10.29
N GLY A 42 23.62 -2.60 11.55
CA GLY A 42 23.75 -1.28 12.18
C GLY A 42 22.54 -0.35 11.99
N THR A 43 21.53 -0.76 11.22
CA THR A 43 20.25 -0.04 11.06
C THR A 43 19.10 -0.67 11.85
N ASP A 44 19.40 -1.72 12.61
CA ASP A 44 18.47 -2.53 13.40
C ASP A 44 18.08 -1.90 14.75
N LYS A 45 18.76 -0.83 15.15
CA LYS A 45 18.52 -0.15 16.43
C LYS A 45 17.54 1.02 16.27
N PRO A 46 16.82 1.41 17.34
CA PRO A 46 16.02 2.62 17.35
C PRO A 46 16.83 3.84 16.89
N THR A 47 16.16 4.71 16.15
CA THR A 47 16.76 5.97 15.73
C THR A 47 16.68 7.00 16.85
N VAL A 48 17.54 8.01 16.78
CA VAL A 48 17.47 9.18 17.67
C VAL A 48 16.06 9.80 17.63
N TRP A 49 15.41 9.86 16.46
CA TRP A 49 14.07 10.41 16.32
C TRP A 49 13.00 9.62 17.08
N SER A 50 13.08 8.28 17.06
CA SER A 50 12.14 7.44 17.82
C SER A 50 12.32 7.60 19.33
N GLU A 51 13.57 7.61 19.82
CA GLU A 51 13.85 7.73 21.27
C GLU A 51 13.43 9.09 21.82
N PHE A 52 13.82 10.18 21.15
CA PHE A 52 13.46 11.53 21.60
C PHE A 52 11.97 11.82 21.44
N GLY A 53 11.31 11.24 20.43
CA GLY A 53 9.85 11.34 20.27
C GLY A 53 9.10 10.73 21.45
N GLU A 54 9.52 9.55 21.90
CA GLU A 54 8.92 8.88 23.07
C GLU A 54 9.15 9.66 24.38
N ILE A 55 10.35 10.22 24.57
CA ILE A 55 10.65 11.07 25.72
C ILE A 55 9.80 12.34 25.72
N ALA A 56 9.65 13.00 24.56
CA ALA A 56 8.82 14.20 24.46
C ALA A 56 7.35 13.91 24.78
N ALA A 57 6.81 12.79 24.29
CA ALA A 57 5.44 12.37 24.56
C ALA A 57 5.21 12.00 26.04
N SER A 58 6.14 11.25 26.66
CA SER A 58 6.01 10.83 28.07
C SER A 58 6.18 11.96 29.08
N THR A 59 6.95 12.99 28.74
CA THR A 59 7.21 14.15 29.62
C THR A 59 6.23 15.30 29.42
N GLY A 60 5.42 15.28 28.35
CA GLY A 60 4.55 16.39 27.99
C GLY A 60 5.31 17.64 27.55
N ALA A 61 6.55 17.49 27.05
CA ALA A 61 7.37 18.60 26.60
C ALA A 61 6.81 19.23 25.31
N VAL A 62 7.02 20.54 25.14
CA VAL A 62 6.71 21.24 23.88
C VAL A 62 7.78 20.87 22.84
N ASN A 63 7.36 20.21 21.76
CA ASN A 63 8.27 19.70 20.75
C ASN A 63 8.59 20.77 19.68
N LEU A 64 9.73 21.44 19.85
CA LEU A 64 10.29 22.38 18.84
C LEU A 64 11.27 21.72 17.86
N GLY A 65 11.52 20.41 18.00
CA GLY A 65 12.40 19.65 17.11
C GLY A 65 11.68 19.08 15.89
N GLN A 66 10.34 19.15 15.85
CA GLN A 66 9.54 18.63 14.76
C GLN A 66 9.70 19.47 13.49
N GLY A 67 10.08 18.83 12.39
CA GLY A 67 10.31 19.51 11.11
C GLY A 67 9.08 19.70 10.23
N PHE A 68 7.85 19.55 10.77
CA PHE A 68 6.60 19.78 10.04
C PHE A 68 5.76 20.86 10.72
N PRO A 69 4.95 21.62 9.95
CA PRO A 69 4.01 22.59 10.50
C PRO A 69 2.97 21.99 11.44
N ASP A 70 2.66 22.67 12.53
CA ASP A 70 1.55 22.36 13.44
C ASP A 70 0.24 23.10 13.09
N TRP A 71 0.22 23.84 11.98
CA TRP A 71 -0.94 24.54 11.44
C TRP A 71 -1.52 23.87 10.19
N GLN A 72 -2.77 24.23 9.88
CA GLN A 72 -3.50 23.72 8.73
C GLN A 72 -2.80 24.11 7.41
N PRO A 73 -2.68 23.19 6.43
CA PRO A 73 -2.22 23.54 5.09
C PRO A 73 -3.16 24.57 4.41
N PRO A 74 -2.68 25.30 3.39
CA PRO A 74 -3.52 26.21 2.63
C PRO A 74 -4.74 25.51 2.00
N GLU A 75 -5.89 26.19 1.99
CA GLU A 75 -7.17 25.60 1.56
C GLU A 75 -7.11 25.00 0.15
N PHE A 76 -6.46 25.69 -0.79
CA PHE A 76 -6.33 25.21 -2.18
C PHE A 76 -5.65 23.84 -2.26
N VAL A 77 -4.73 23.50 -1.34
CA VAL A 77 -4.07 22.19 -1.31
C VAL A 77 -5.06 21.11 -0.89
N VAL A 78 -5.87 21.40 0.12
CA VAL A 78 -6.89 20.50 0.66
C VAL A 78 -7.97 20.25 -0.40
N GLU A 79 -8.47 21.30 -1.04
CA GLU A 79 -9.50 21.21 -2.08
C GLU A 79 -9.03 20.37 -3.29
N GLN A 80 -7.80 20.60 -3.76
CA GLN A 80 -7.25 19.84 -4.90
C GLN A 80 -7.01 18.37 -4.54
N ALA A 81 -6.59 18.06 -3.30
CA ALA A 81 -6.49 16.68 -2.84
C ALA A 81 -7.87 15.99 -2.84
N HIS A 82 -8.92 16.67 -2.37
CA HIS A 82 -10.29 16.15 -2.43
C HIS A 82 -10.83 16.01 -3.86
N ALA A 83 -10.45 16.90 -4.78
CA ALA A 83 -10.82 16.78 -6.19
C ALA A 83 -10.18 15.54 -6.82
N ALA A 84 -8.87 15.36 -6.65
CA ALA A 84 -8.13 14.21 -7.18
C ALA A 84 -8.68 12.86 -6.68
N LEU A 85 -9.12 12.79 -5.42
CA LEU A 85 -9.77 11.61 -4.86
C LEU A 85 -11.15 11.33 -5.48
N ARG A 86 -11.89 12.36 -5.91
CA ARG A 86 -13.22 12.22 -6.53
C ARG A 86 -13.18 11.90 -8.01
N GLU A 87 -12.12 12.30 -8.72
CA GLU A 87 -11.95 12.10 -10.17
C GLU A 87 -11.74 10.63 -10.57
N GLY A 88 -11.57 9.71 -9.62
CA GLY A 88 -11.54 8.27 -9.88
C GLY A 88 -10.20 7.74 -10.40
N VAL A 89 -9.13 8.52 -10.30
CA VAL A 89 -7.74 8.14 -10.67
C VAL A 89 -7.08 7.24 -9.61
N HIS A 90 -7.74 6.11 -9.28
CA HIS A 90 -7.28 5.18 -8.23
C HIS A 90 -6.28 4.13 -8.71
N GLN A 91 -6.03 4.06 -10.02
CA GLN A 91 -5.13 3.09 -10.63
C GLN A 91 -3.71 3.66 -10.77
N TYR A 92 -2.75 2.76 -10.99
CA TYR A 92 -1.35 3.12 -11.16
C TYR A 92 -1.17 4.19 -12.25
N THR A 93 -0.28 5.13 -11.94
CA THR A 93 0.21 6.10 -12.91
C THR A 93 1.42 5.57 -13.68
N ARG A 94 2.00 6.40 -14.56
CA ARG A 94 3.19 6.04 -15.35
C ARG A 94 4.43 5.94 -14.45
N PRO A 95 5.45 5.13 -14.81
CA PRO A 95 6.64 4.93 -13.98
C PRO A 95 7.41 6.22 -13.64
N ALA A 96 7.40 7.21 -14.53
CA ALA A 96 8.08 8.48 -14.32
C ALA A 96 7.27 9.48 -13.47
N GLY A 97 6.02 9.19 -13.14
CA GLY A 97 5.11 10.07 -12.41
C GLY A 97 3.84 10.45 -13.19
N HIS A 98 2.93 11.13 -12.51
CA HIS A 98 1.65 11.57 -13.07
C HIS A 98 1.88 12.67 -14.12
N PRO A 99 1.35 12.57 -15.36
CA PRO A 99 1.71 13.47 -16.47
C PRO A 99 1.68 14.98 -16.17
N PRO A 100 0.67 15.53 -15.47
CA PRO A 100 0.66 16.91 -15.03
C PRO A 100 1.78 17.35 -14.06
N LEU A 101 2.50 16.43 -13.43
CA LEU A 101 3.48 16.72 -12.37
C LEU A 101 4.94 16.53 -12.83
N VAL A 102 5.16 16.18 -14.10
CA VAL A 102 6.47 15.79 -14.64
C VAL A 102 6.77 16.44 -15.98
#